data_AF-A0AAX2UHN1-F1
#
_entry.id   AF-A0AAX2UHN1-F1
#
_cell.length_a   1.000
_cell.length_b   1.000
_cell.length_c   1.000
_cell.angle_alpha   90.00
_cell.angle_beta   90.00
_cell.angle_gamma   90.00
#
_symmetry.space_group_name_H-M   'P 1'
#
loop_
_entity.id
_entity.type
_entity.pdbx_description
1 polymer ?
#
loop_
_entity_poly.entity_id
_entity_poly.type
_entity_poly.pdbx_seq_one_letter_code
_entity_poly.pdbx_strand_id
1 'polypeptide(L)'
;MIADNETNTSLQSNALNDTQKIEKIKAFYEERLKPNFANAKVSFIKKVYLNGLEAFVFEFEVAGEKSKELVYVKGDLFFAEAIKFSDLKSLRDEGQELLAKDKFKDILEALKEDSAFIITLGSGDKELYVFSDPECPYCKKHLAKIDENFLKEHKVHFIFYSIHDNHKITASLYKELKDKKNDNEKLKIIKHYFFENPSYENISEEETKKTNKLFEKYKDLGVIYTPFEIETKN
;
A
#
# COMPACT_ATOMS: atom_id res chain seq x y z
N MET A 1 24.40 43.69 51.37
CA MET A 1 23.71 44.68 50.52
C MET A 1 24.66 45.13 49.45
N ILE A 2 24.43 44.71 48.21
CA ILE A 2 24.40 45.53 46.98
C ILE A 2 23.70 44.65 45.94
N ALA A 3 22.83 45.30 45.19
CA ALA A 3 21.63 44.80 44.54
C ALA A 3 21.82 43.75 43.45
N ASP A 4 20.84 42.85 43.39
CA ASP A 4 20.37 42.22 42.17
C ASP A 4 20.19 43.25 41.05
N ASN A 5 20.62 42.89 39.85
CA ASN A 5 19.94 43.39 38.67
C ASN A 5 19.87 42.27 37.63
N GLU A 6 18.74 41.58 37.69
CA GLU A 6 18.22 40.78 36.60
C GLU A 6 18.16 41.62 35.31
N THR A 7 18.85 41.15 34.28
CA THR A 7 18.32 41.26 32.92
C THR A 7 18.20 39.85 32.39
N ASN A 8 17.19 39.14 32.90
CA ASN A 8 16.63 37.96 32.28
C ASN A 8 15.80 38.43 31.09
N THR A 9 16.47 38.82 30.00
CA THR A 9 15.83 39.11 28.73
C THR A 9 15.34 37.76 28.21
N SER A 10 14.06 37.49 28.44
CA SER A 10 13.37 36.35 27.87
C SER A 10 13.52 36.38 26.35
N LEU A 11 14.37 35.50 25.83
CA LEU A 11 14.26 35.03 24.45
C LEU A 11 12.91 34.33 24.36
N GLN A 12 11.85 35.09 24.08
CA GLN A 12 10.61 34.54 23.59
C GLN A 12 10.96 33.76 22.32
N SER A 13 10.97 32.44 22.43
CA SER A 13 11.15 31.56 21.29
C SER A 13 9.97 31.77 20.37
N ASN A 14 10.16 32.51 19.27
CA ASN A 14 9.24 32.53 18.14
C ASN A 14 9.33 31.18 17.39
N ALA A 15 9.03 30.09 18.10
CA ALA A 15 8.94 28.77 17.51
C ALA A 15 7.76 28.77 16.53
N LEU A 16 8.04 28.42 15.27
CA LEU A 16 7.01 28.30 14.25
C LEU A 16 5.98 27.25 14.69
N ASN A 17 4.70 27.58 14.54
CA ASN A 17 3.63 26.60 14.71
C ASN A 17 3.57 25.63 13.52
N ASP A 18 2.81 24.55 13.65
CA ASP A 18 2.70 23.51 12.61
C ASP A 18 2.26 24.08 11.26
N THR A 19 1.25 24.96 11.23
CA THR A 19 0.78 25.59 9.99
C THR A 19 1.90 26.35 9.28
N GLN A 20 2.67 27.15 10.02
CA GLN A 20 3.80 27.90 9.47
C GLN A 20 4.92 26.99 8.98
N LYS A 21 5.21 25.90 9.71
CA LYS A 21 6.19 24.89 9.30
C LYS A 21 5.76 24.18 8.02
N ILE A 22 4.49 23.76 7.94
CA ILE A 22 3.90 23.10 6.78
C ILE A 22 4.02 23.97 5.53
N GLU A 23 3.62 25.25 5.60
CA GLU A 23 3.71 26.14 4.45
C GLU A 23 5.15 26.43 4.02
N LYS A 24 6.08 26.57 4.97
CA LYS A 24 7.51 26.73 4.65
C LYS A 24 8.11 25.49 4.00
N ILE A 25 7.76 24.28 4.47
CA ILE A 25 8.22 23.02 3.88
C ILE A 25 7.66 22.86 2.45
N LYS A 26 6.37 23.14 2.23
CA LYS A 26 5.77 23.11 0.89
C LYS A 26 6.50 24.05 -0.07
N ALA A 27 6.64 25.31 0.32
CA ALA A 27 7.31 26.33 -0.50
C ALA A 27 8.74 25.92 -0.86
N PHE A 28 9.49 25.38 0.12
CA PHE A 28 10.85 24.90 -0.08
C PHE A 28 10.96 23.79 -1.14
N TYR A 29 10.07 22.79 -1.08
CA TYR A 29 10.09 21.70 -2.06
C TYR A 29 9.59 22.16 -3.44
N GLU A 30 8.51 22.92 -3.50
CA GLU A 30 7.98 23.46 -4.76
C GLU A 30 9.00 24.34 -5.47
N GLU A 31 9.70 25.23 -4.76
CA GLU A 31 10.76 26.07 -5.32
C GLU A 31 11.89 25.23 -5.95
N ARG A 32 12.24 24.10 -5.35
CA ARG A 32 13.29 23.20 -5.85
C ARG A 32 12.85 22.32 -7.02
N LEU A 33 11.56 21.99 -7.09
CA LEU A 33 11.01 21.15 -8.16
C LEU A 33 10.68 21.96 -9.41
N LYS A 34 10.21 23.21 -9.25
CA LYS A 34 9.80 24.11 -10.36
C LYS A 34 10.79 24.20 -11.53
N PRO A 35 12.12 24.26 -11.34
CA PRO A 35 13.07 24.36 -12.45
C PRO A 35 13.00 23.17 -13.42
N ASN A 36 12.67 21.98 -12.91
CA ASN A 36 12.60 20.75 -13.70
C ASN A 36 11.15 20.32 -13.99
N PHE A 37 10.20 20.79 -13.18
CA PHE A 37 8.80 20.37 -13.22
C PHE A 37 7.88 21.57 -12.93
N ALA A 38 7.51 22.30 -13.99
CA ALA A 38 6.72 23.53 -13.88
C ALA A 38 5.36 23.33 -13.16
N ASN A 39 4.79 22.12 -13.25
CA ASN A 39 3.50 21.77 -12.64
C ASN A 39 3.64 20.98 -11.34
N ALA A 40 4.83 20.93 -10.73
CA ALA A 40 5.01 20.22 -9.47
C ALA A 40 4.18 20.86 -8.35
N LYS A 41 3.44 20.03 -7.61
CA LYS A 41 2.59 20.46 -6.49
C LYS A 41 2.93 19.65 -5.24
N VAL A 42 2.99 20.33 -4.09
CA VAL A 42 3.24 19.68 -2.79
C VAL A 42 2.08 19.97 -1.84
N SER A 43 1.40 18.91 -1.38
CA SER A 43 0.22 19.02 -0.52
C SER A 43 0.45 18.33 0.82
N PHE A 44 0.09 18.98 1.93
CA PHE A 44 0.14 18.35 3.25
C PHE A 44 -1.02 17.36 3.40
N ILE A 45 -0.73 16.17 3.93
CA ILE A 45 -1.72 15.11 4.16
C ILE A 45 -2.03 14.98 5.64
N LYS A 46 -1.02 14.72 6.47
CA LYS A 46 -1.20 14.50 7.91
C LYS A 46 0.10 14.62 8.70
N LYS A 47 -0.04 14.77 10.01
CA LYS A 47 1.04 14.68 11.00
C LYS A 47 1.08 13.28 11.61
N VAL A 48 2.27 12.72 11.79
CA VAL A 48 2.52 11.42 12.42
C VAL A 48 3.70 11.50 13.40
N TYR A 49 3.81 10.53 14.31
CA TYR A 49 4.94 10.41 15.24
C TYR A 49 5.58 9.04 15.10
N LEU A 50 6.83 8.99 14.63
CA LEU A 50 7.56 7.76 14.35
C LEU A 50 8.84 7.71 15.16
N ASN A 51 9.02 6.65 15.95
CA ASN A 51 10.21 6.47 16.79
C ASN A 51 10.55 7.70 17.66
N GLY A 52 9.51 8.37 18.20
CA GLY A 52 9.66 9.57 19.02
C GLY A 52 9.99 10.86 18.26
N LEU A 53 10.03 10.83 16.92
CA LEU A 53 10.18 12.00 16.07
C LEU A 53 8.84 12.40 15.46
N GLU A 54 8.61 13.71 15.42
CA GLU A 54 7.51 14.29 14.67
C GLU A 54 7.81 14.23 13.18
N ALA A 55 6.82 13.85 12.37
CA ALA A 55 6.92 13.88 10.92
C ALA A 55 5.62 14.36 10.27
N PHE A 56 5.75 15.08 9.16
CA PHE A 56 4.65 15.51 8.31
C PHE A 56 4.68 14.72 7.00
N VAL A 57 3.52 14.17 6.64
CA VAL A 57 3.34 13.45 5.38
C VAL A 57 2.89 14.45 4.33
N PHE A 58 3.62 14.51 3.22
CA PHE A 58 3.30 15.33 2.05
C PHE A 58 3.06 14.44 0.84
N GLU A 59 2.10 14.81 0.00
CA GLU A 59 1.91 14.25 -1.34
C GLU A 59 2.58 15.18 -2.36
N PHE A 60 3.47 14.59 -3.15
CA PHE A 60 4.18 15.21 -4.25
C PHE A 60 3.53 14.76 -5.55
N GLU A 61 3.01 15.71 -6.31
CA GLU A 61 2.52 15.48 -7.67
C GLU A 61 3.56 16.05 -8.64
N VAL A 62 4.30 15.18 -9.33
CA VAL A 62 5.41 15.54 -10.22
C VAL A 62 5.24 14.76 -11.52
N ALA A 63 5.22 15.47 -12.65
CA ALA A 63 5.03 14.86 -13.98
C ALA A 63 3.79 13.96 -14.11
N GLY A 64 2.73 14.23 -13.33
CA GLY A 64 1.49 13.43 -13.32
C GLY A 64 1.53 12.23 -12.38
N GLU A 65 2.67 11.93 -11.77
CA GLU A 65 2.80 10.88 -10.76
C GLU A 65 2.62 11.45 -9.36
N LYS A 66 1.95 10.69 -8.49
CA LYS A 66 1.73 11.04 -7.08
C LYS A 66 2.53 10.12 -6.18
N SER A 67 3.32 10.71 -5.29
CA SER A 67 4.08 10.00 -4.27
C SER A 67 3.87 10.64 -2.91
N LYS A 68 3.82 9.83 -1.84
CA LYS A 68 3.76 10.32 -0.47
C LYS A 68 5.14 10.19 0.16
N GLU A 69 5.59 11.24 0.82
CA GLU A 69 6.89 11.32 1.48
C GLU A 69 6.74 11.86 2.90
N LEU A 70 7.64 11.42 3.78
CA LEU A 70 7.71 11.92 5.16
C LEU A 70 8.81 12.97 5.27
N VAL A 71 8.48 14.05 5.96
CA VAL A 71 9.43 15.10 6.33
C VAL A 71 9.46 15.17 7.85
N TYR A 72 10.59 14.81 8.45
CA TYR A 72 10.77 14.85 9.89
C TYR A 72 10.99 16.29 10.36
N VAL A 73 10.50 16.60 11.56
CA VAL A 73 10.57 17.93 12.15
C VAL A 73 11.09 17.82 13.59
N LYS A 74 12.06 18.67 13.94
CA LYS A 74 12.56 18.79 15.31
C LYS A 74 12.95 20.23 15.59
N GLY A 75 12.18 20.91 16.45
CA GLY A 75 12.39 22.33 16.73
C GLY A 75 12.14 23.17 15.48
N ASP A 76 13.19 23.87 15.04
CA ASP A 76 13.26 24.69 13.82
C ASP A 76 13.86 23.95 12.61
N LEU A 77 14.30 22.71 12.79
CA LEU A 77 14.88 21.88 11.73
C LEU A 77 13.83 20.96 11.11
N PHE A 78 13.96 20.75 9.80
CA PHE A 78 13.33 19.63 9.11
C PHE A 78 14.36 18.86 8.29
N PHE A 79 14.16 17.56 8.13
CA PHE A 79 15.06 16.66 7.42
C PHE A 79 14.28 15.53 6.74
N ALA A 80 14.81 15.07 5.61
CA ALA A 80 14.18 14.03 4.78
C ALA A 80 14.69 12.61 5.12
N GLU A 81 15.77 12.52 5.90
CA GLU A 81 16.43 11.25 6.20
C GLU A 81 16.85 11.22 7.68
N ALA A 82 16.67 10.06 8.30
CA ALA A 82 17.15 9.77 9.64
C ALA A 82 17.44 8.28 9.74
N ILE A 83 18.60 7.93 10.29
CA ILE A 83 19.07 6.55 10.36
C ILE A 83 19.22 6.16 11.84
N LYS A 84 18.67 5.01 12.22
CA LYS A 84 18.82 4.47 13.58
C LYS A 84 20.25 3.94 13.76
N PHE A 85 20.95 4.36 14.81
CA PHE A 85 22.28 3.82 15.12
C PHE A 85 22.26 2.35 15.55
N SER A 86 21.14 1.86 16.09
CA SER A 86 21.01 0.50 16.62
C SER A 86 21.17 -0.58 15.54
N ASP A 87 20.65 -0.33 14.35
CA ASP A 87 20.54 -1.30 13.26
C ASP A 87 20.84 -0.69 11.87
N LEU A 88 21.20 0.60 11.81
CA LEU A 88 21.50 1.36 10.60
C LEU A 88 20.33 1.39 9.60
N LYS A 89 19.11 1.14 10.05
CA LYS A 89 17.92 1.25 9.19
C LYS A 89 17.50 2.70 9.03
N SER A 90 17.12 3.05 7.80
CA SER A 90 16.51 4.34 7.52
C SER A 90 15.09 4.39 8.09
N LEU A 91 14.80 5.46 8.82
CA LEU A 91 13.44 5.80 9.24
C LEU A 91 12.56 6.14 8.05
N ARG A 92 13.14 6.60 6.93
CA ARG A 92 12.38 6.79 5.70
C ARG A 92 11.79 5.47 5.23
N ASP A 93 12.56 4.38 5.23
CA ASP A 93 12.07 3.06 4.84
C ASP A 93 10.92 2.60 5.76
N GLU A 94 11.07 2.76 7.08
CA GLU A 94 9.98 2.48 8.04
C GLU A 94 8.75 3.37 7.82
N GLY A 95 8.98 4.65 7.51
CA GLY A 95 7.93 5.59 7.15
C GLY A 95 7.22 5.19 5.87
N GLN A 96 7.95 4.67 4.87
CA GLN A 96 7.37 4.15 3.64
C GLN A 96 6.56 2.88 3.89
N GLU A 97 6.97 2.00 4.81
CA GLU A 97 6.13 0.88 5.27
C GLU A 97 4.83 1.38 5.93
N LEU A 98 4.87 2.47 6.69
CA LEU A 98 3.68 3.07 7.30
C LEU A 98 2.76 3.72 6.26
N LEU A 99 3.32 4.40 5.26
CA LEU A 99 2.56 4.91 4.13
C LEU A 99 1.97 3.78 3.29
N ALA A 100 2.67 2.65 3.18
CA ALA A 100 2.14 1.43 2.57
C ALA A 100 0.97 0.86 3.39
N LYS A 101 1.01 0.90 4.73
CA LYS A 101 -0.13 0.52 5.58
C LYS A 101 -1.37 1.40 5.36
N ASP A 102 -1.20 2.71 5.15
CA ASP A 102 -2.34 3.56 4.74
C ASP A 102 -2.90 3.14 3.38
N LYS A 103 -2.03 2.84 2.40
CA LYS A 103 -2.48 2.29 1.11
C LYS A 103 -3.23 0.97 1.29
N PHE A 104 -2.77 0.10 2.19
CA PHE A 104 -3.46 -1.15 2.49
C PHE A 104 -4.85 -0.89 3.07
N LYS A 105 -5.03 0.13 3.91
CA LYS A 105 -6.36 0.51 4.41
C LYS A 105 -7.30 0.87 3.26
N ASP A 106 -6.85 1.71 2.33
CA ASP A 106 -7.67 2.12 1.18
C ASP A 106 -7.99 0.92 0.26
N ILE A 107 -7.03 0.01 0.05
CA ILE A 107 -7.23 -1.25 -0.68
C ILE A 107 -8.25 -2.15 0.04
N LEU A 108 -8.11 -2.34 1.36
CA LEU A 108 -9.00 -3.17 2.16
C LEU A 108 -10.43 -2.60 2.22
N GLU A 109 -10.58 -1.28 2.23
CA GLU A 109 -11.90 -0.63 2.15
C GLU A 109 -12.53 -0.86 0.78
N ALA A 110 -11.77 -0.66 -0.30
CA ALA A 110 -12.23 -0.94 -1.67
C ALA A 110 -12.66 -2.40 -1.86
N LEU A 111 -11.97 -3.34 -1.20
CA LEU A 111 -12.29 -4.77 -1.23
C LEU A 111 -13.65 -5.10 -0.60
N LYS A 112 -14.13 -4.30 0.36
CA LYS A 112 -15.48 -4.49 0.92
C LYS A 112 -16.56 -4.31 -0.14
N GLU A 113 -16.37 -3.34 -1.04
CA GLU A 113 -17.27 -3.09 -2.17
C GLU A 113 -17.18 -4.18 -3.24
N ASP A 114 -15.99 -4.78 -3.41
CA ASP A 114 -15.70 -5.82 -4.41
C ASP A 114 -15.73 -7.24 -3.82
N SER A 115 -16.50 -7.47 -2.76
CA SER A 115 -16.56 -8.76 -2.04
C SER A 115 -16.86 -9.97 -2.93
N ALA A 116 -17.54 -9.78 -4.07
CA ALA A 116 -17.79 -10.83 -5.06
C ALA A 116 -16.53 -11.37 -5.76
N PHE A 117 -15.42 -10.62 -5.72
CA PHE A 117 -14.12 -11.00 -6.28
C PHE A 117 -13.16 -11.56 -5.23
N ILE A 118 -13.59 -11.69 -3.97
CA ILE A 118 -12.76 -12.26 -2.90
C ILE A 118 -13.03 -13.75 -2.79
N ILE A 119 -12.01 -14.55 -3.09
CA ILE A 119 -12.05 -16.00 -2.94
C ILE A 119 -11.32 -16.39 -1.65
N THR A 120 -12.10 -16.68 -0.63
CA THR A 120 -11.58 -17.05 0.69
C THR A 120 -11.34 -18.55 0.78
N LEU A 121 -10.16 -18.92 1.28
CA LEU A 121 -9.76 -20.27 1.69
C LEU A 121 -9.27 -20.27 3.13
N GLY A 122 -9.49 -21.36 3.85
CA GLY A 122 -8.98 -21.56 5.19
C GLY A 122 -9.86 -20.95 6.27
N SER A 123 -9.54 -21.31 7.50
CA SER A 123 -10.31 -20.96 8.69
C SER A 123 -9.44 -20.50 9.85
N GLY A 124 -8.16 -20.24 9.60
CA GLY A 124 -7.24 -19.79 10.63
C GLY A 124 -7.47 -18.34 11.04
N ASP A 125 -6.84 -17.94 12.15
CA ASP A 125 -7.00 -16.62 12.75
C ASP A 125 -6.12 -15.54 12.09
N LYS A 126 -5.13 -15.93 11.29
CA LYS A 126 -4.26 -14.99 10.56
C LYS A 126 -4.89 -14.63 9.22
N GLU A 127 -5.36 -13.39 9.10
CA GLU A 127 -6.00 -12.88 7.89
C GLU A 127 -4.95 -12.39 6.88
N LEU A 128 -4.98 -12.95 5.67
CA LEU A 128 -4.03 -12.65 4.59
C LEU A 128 -4.77 -12.36 3.29
N TYR A 129 -4.66 -11.15 2.76
CA TYR A 129 -5.17 -10.80 1.42
C TYR A 129 -4.07 -10.93 0.38
N VAL A 130 -4.36 -11.60 -0.73
CA VAL A 130 -3.37 -11.88 -1.78
C VAL A 130 -3.93 -11.51 -3.14
N PHE A 131 -3.36 -10.47 -3.73
CA PHE A 131 -3.55 -10.16 -5.15
C PHE A 131 -2.60 -11.05 -5.97
N SER A 132 -3.17 -11.88 -6.83
CA SER A 132 -2.45 -12.99 -7.48
C SER A 132 -2.79 -13.08 -8.95
N ASP A 133 -1.77 -13.31 -9.78
CA ASP A 133 -1.91 -13.51 -11.22
C ASP A 133 -1.61 -14.98 -11.59
N PRO A 134 -2.55 -15.71 -12.22
CA PRO A 134 -2.35 -17.08 -12.69
C PRO A 134 -1.12 -17.29 -13.59
N GLU A 135 -0.69 -16.27 -14.32
CA GLU A 135 0.43 -16.35 -15.26
C GLU A 135 1.77 -15.99 -14.59
N CYS A 136 1.75 -15.34 -13.41
CA CYS A 136 2.96 -14.90 -12.72
C CYS A 136 3.74 -16.06 -12.06
N PRO A 137 5.02 -16.29 -12.42
CA PRO A 137 5.83 -17.36 -11.82
C PRO A 137 6.00 -17.25 -10.30
N TYR A 138 6.06 -16.03 -9.76
CA TYR A 138 6.14 -15.82 -8.31
C TYR A 138 4.82 -16.16 -7.61
N CYS A 139 3.68 -15.86 -8.24
CA CYS A 139 2.37 -16.26 -7.72
C CYS A 139 2.21 -17.79 -7.71
N LYS A 140 2.72 -18.49 -8.73
CA LYS A 140 2.78 -19.97 -8.76
C LYS A 140 3.61 -20.51 -7.59
N LYS A 141 4.79 -19.94 -7.33
CA LYS A 141 5.64 -20.32 -6.19
C LYS A 141 4.97 -20.05 -4.85
N HIS A 142 4.26 -18.93 -4.72
CA HIS A 142 3.48 -18.61 -3.53
C HIS A 142 2.35 -19.62 -3.31
N LEU A 143 1.53 -19.87 -4.34
CA LEU A 143 0.42 -20.83 -4.29
C LEU A 143 0.89 -22.27 -3.98
N ALA A 144 2.07 -22.67 -4.44
CA ALA A 144 2.64 -23.99 -4.14
C ALA A 144 2.89 -24.23 -2.64
N LYS A 145 3.05 -23.16 -1.85
CA LYS A 145 3.22 -23.22 -0.39
C LYS A 145 1.89 -23.26 0.36
N ILE A 146 0.76 -23.00 -0.31
CA ILE A 146 -0.56 -22.99 0.30
C ILE A 146 -1.12 -24.41 0.25
N ASP A 147 -1.05 -25.06 1.41
CA ASP A 147 -1.58 -26.39 1.67
C ASP A 147 -2.60 -26.35 2.82
N GLU A 148 -3.15 -27.53 3.15
CA GLU A 148 -4.16 -27.64 4.22
C GLU A 148 -3.65 -27.19 5.59
N ASN A 149 -2.35 -27.31 5.88
CA ASN A 149 -1.80 -26.87 7.16
C ASN A 149 -1.66 -25.36 7.21
N PHE A 150 -1.21 -24.74 6.11
CA PHE A 150 -1.20 -23.29 5.96
C PHE A 150 -2.61 -22.71 6.16
N LEU A 151 -3.63 -23.33 5.57
CA LEU A 151 -5.04 -22.91 5.65
C LEU A 151 -5.71 -23.18 7.01
N LYS A 152 -5.10 -24.00 7.88
CA LYS A 152 -5.53 -24.12 9.28
C LYS A 152 -5.05 -22.94 10.12
N GLU A 153 -3.89 -22.38 9.79
CA GLU A 153 -3.33 -21.22 10.51
C GLU A 153 -3.78 -19.88 9.94
N HIS A 154 -4.07 -19.84 8.64
CA HIS A 154 -4.42 -18.62 7.93
C HIS A 154 -5.82 -18.71 7.31
N LYS A 155 -6.51 -17.57 7.28
CA LYS A 155 -7.59 -17.34 6.34
C LYS A 155 -7.06 -16.48 5.21
N VAL A 156 -7.06 -17.03 4.01
CA VAL A 156 -6.47 -16.41 2.82
C VAL A 156 -7.58 -15.90 1.90
N HIS A 157 -7.56 -14.61 1.63
CA HIS A 157 -8.45 -13.91 0.72
C HIS A 157 -7.75 -13.65 -0.61
N PHE A 158 -7.99 -14.51 -1.60
CA PHE A 158 -7.45 -14.30 -2.94
C PHE A 158 -8.26 -13.31 -3.75
N ILE A 159 -7.56 -12.42 -4.44
CA ILE A 159 -8.06 -11.55 -5.49
C ILE A 159 -7.25 -11.84 -6.75
N PHE A 160 -7.92 -12.37 -7.77
CA PHE A 160 -7.29 -12.76 -9.02
C PHE A 160 -7.43 -11.66 -10.07
N TYR A 161 -6.33 -11.26 -10.64
CA TYR A 161 -6.25 -10.25 -11.70
C TYR A 161 -5.01 -10.51 -12.55
N SER A 162 -4.98 -10.00 -13.78
CA SER A 162 -3.88 -10.25 -14.71
C SER A 162 -3.08 -8.97 -14.89
N ILE A 163 -1.80 -9.01 -14.53
CA ILE A 163 -0.83 -7.96 -14.87
C ILE A 163 -0.25 -8.18 -16.28
N HIS A 164 -0.54 -9.34 -16.89
CA HIS A 164 -0.10 -9.74 -18.24
C HIS A 164 -1.18 -9.49 -19.31
N ASP A 165 -2.20 -8.68 -19.01
CA ASP A 165 -3.30 -8.29 -19.92
C ASP A 165 -4.18 -9.47 -20.41
N ASN A 166 -4.11 -10.63 -19.77
CA ASN A 166 -4.97 -11.78 -20.06
C ASN A 166 -6.18 -11.81 -19.12
N HIS A 167 -7.02 -10.79 -19.14
CA HIS A 167 -8.17 -10.71 -18.22
C HIS A 167 -9.18 -11.87 -18.38
N LYS A 168 -9.18 -12.55 -19.53
CA LYS A 168 -10.02 -13.74 -19.78
C LYS A 168 -9.69 -14.89 -18.83
N ILE A 169 -8.42 -15.13 -18.51
CA ILE A 169 -8.03 -16.22 -17.61
C ILE A 169 -8.61 -16.02 -16.21
N THR A 170 -8.57 -14.78 -15.71
CA THR A 170 -9.11 -14.42 -14.39
C THR A 170 -10.63 -14.43 -14.38
N ALA A 171 -11.28 -14.00 -15.48
CA ALA A 171 -12.73 -14.07 -15.61
C ALA A 171 -13.23 -15.52 -15.62
N SER A 172 -12.52 -16.41 -16.31
CA SER A 172 -12.82 -17.86 -16.31
C SER A 172 -12.64 -18.48 -14.94
N LEU A 173 -11.54 -18.15 -14.26
CA LEU A 173 -11.29 -18.60 -12.89
C LEU A 173 -12.42 -18.20 -11.94
N TYR A 174 -12.83 -16.92 -11.96
CA TYR A 174 -13.96 -16.47 -11.15
C TYR A 174 -15.28 -17.16 -11.48
N LYS A 175 -15.56 -17.37 -12.77
CA LYS A 175 -16.76 -18.06 -13.23
C LYS A 175 -16.83 -19.49 -12.68
N GLU A 176 -15.72 -20.21 -12.69
CA GLU A 176 -15.65 -21.59 -12.21
C GLU A 176 -15.72 -21.69 -10.67
N LEU A 177 -15.22 -20.67 -9.97
CA LEU A 177 -15.22 -20.59 -8.51
C LEU A 177 -16.55 -20.11 -7.91
N LYS A 178 -17.38 -19.38 -8.67
CA LYS A 178 -18.56 -18.65 -8.17
C LYS A 178 -19.50 -19.46 -7.27
N ASP A 179 -19.70 -20.74 -7.58
CA ASP A 179 -20.64 -21.61 -6.86
C ASP A 179 -19.95 -22.63 -5.94
N LYS A 180 -18.62 -22.55 -5.81
CA LYS A 180 -17.82 -23.49 -5.02
C LYS A 180 -17.73 -23.04 -3.57
N LYS A 181 -18.20 -23.91 -2.67
CA LYS A 181 -18.22 -23.63 -1.22
C LYS A 181 -17.01 -24.21 -0.50
N ASN A 182 -16.51 -25.36 -0.96
CA ASN A 182 -15.47 -26.14 -0.29
C ASN A 182 -14.07 -25.62 -0.68
N ASP A 183 -13.20 -25.43 0.32
CA ASP A 183 -11.84 -24.92 0.10
C ASP A 183 -10.94 -25.87 -0.69
N ASN A 184 -11.08 -27.19 -0.53
CA ASN A 184 -10.34 -28.16 -1.32
C ASN A 184 -10.74 -28.11 -2.80
N GLU A 185 -12.04 -27.90 -3.09
CA GLU A 185 -12.51 -27.72 -4.47
C GLU A 185 -11.98 -26.42 -5.07
N LYS A 186 -12.10 -25.31 -4.34
CA LYS A 186 -11.57 -24.01 -4.78
C LYS A 186 -10.06 -24.08 -5.01
N LEU A 187 -9.30 -24.66 -4.06
CA LEU A 187 -7.84 -24.77 -4.17
C LEU A 187 -7.43 -25.63 -5.37
N LYS A 188 -8.17 -26.71 -5.66
CA LYS A 188 -7.94 -27.52 -6.85
C LYS A 188 -8.15 -26.72 -8.14
N ILE A 189 -9.24 -25.96 -8.22
CA ILE A 189 -9.53 -25.09 -9.38
C ILE A 189 -8.44 -24.01 -9.51
N ILE A 190 -8.07 -23.33 -8.42
CA ILE A 190 -7.01 -22.32 -8.44
C ILE A 190 -5.69 -22.95 -8.93
N LYS A 191 -5.29 -24.12 -8.43
CA LYS A 191 -4.09 -24.83 -8.89
C LYS A 191 -4.18 -25.21 -10.37
N HIS A 192 -5.34 -25.66 -10.84
CA HIS A 192 -5.56 -25.95 -12.26
C HIS A 192 -5.25 -24.72 -13.14
N TYR A 193 -5.75 -23.53 -12.79
CA TYR A 193 -5.47 -22.30 -13.55
C TYR A 193 -4.02 -21.86 -13.51
N PHE A 194 -3.31 -22.12 -12.42
CA PHE A 194 -1.92 -21.70 -12.25
C PHE A 194 -0.91 -22.67 -12.89
N PHE A 195 -1.23 -23.97 -12.93
CA PHE A 195 -0.26 -25.02 -13.29
C PHE A 195 -0.62 -25.82 -14.55
N GLU A 196 -1.89 -25.88 -14.95
CA GLU A 196 -2.36 -26.84 -15.96
C GLU A 196 -2.88 -26.18 -17.25
N ASN A 197 -2.72 -24.86 -17.39
CA ASN A 197 -3.07 -24.07 -18.59
C ASN A 197 -4.49 -24.37 -19.13
N PRO A 198 -5.54 -24.02 -18.38
CA PRO A 198 -6.93 -24.32 -18.76
C PRO A 198 -7.37 -23.59 -20.02
N SER A 199 -8.38 -24.13 -20.70
CA SER A 199 -9.09 -23.39 -21.76
C SER A 199 -10.10 -22.42 -21.15
N TYR A 200 -10.16 -21.20 -21.69
CA TYR A 200 -11.07 -20.13 -21.25
C TYR A 200 -11.72 -19.40 -22.45
N GLU A 201 -11.91 -20.12 -23.57
CA GLU A 201 -12.44 -19.54 -24.81
C GLU A 201 -13.90 -19.06 -24.70
N ASN A 202 -14.68 -19.62 -23.78
CA ASN A 202 -16.12 -19.36 -23.61
C ASN A 202 -16.45 -18.23 -22.61
N ILE A 203 -15.57 -17.24 -22.47
CA ILE A 203 -15.77 -16.08 -21.60
C ILE A 203 -16.26 -14.89 -22.41
N SER A 204 -17.36 -14.29 -21.93
CA SER A 204 -17.94 -13.11 -22.57
C SER A 204 -17.04 -11.89 -22.44
N GLU A 205 -17.19 -10.94 -23.35
CA GLU A 205 -16.54 -9.64 -23.23
C GLU A 205 -16.93 -8.90 -21.94
N GLU A 206 -18.15 -9.08 -21.46
CA GLU A 206 -18.63 -8.44 -20.22
C GLU A 206 -17.86 -8.98 -19.01
N GLU A 207 -17.70 -10.30 -18.90
CA GLU A 207 -16.91 -10.94 -17.83
C GLU A 207 -15.44 -10.50 -17.89
N THR A 208 -14.88 -10.38 -19.10
CA THR A 208 -13.51 -9.89 -19.33
C THR A 208 -13.37 -8.41 -18.92
N LYS A 209 -14.34 -7.56 -19.27
CA LYS A 209 -14.35 -6.14 -18.88
C LYS A 209 -14.46 -5.95 -17.37
N LYS A 210 -15.17 -6.82 -16.66
CA LYS A 210 -15.27 -6.77 -15.19
C LYS A 210 -13.92 -7.00 -14.52
N THR A 211 -13.17 -8.01 -14.95
CA THR A 211 -11.85 -8.32 -14.39
C THR A 211 -10.78 -7.31 -14.82
N ASN A 212 -10.88 -6.73 -16.02
CA ASN A 212 -10.04 -5.59 -16.40
C ASN A 212 -10.31 -4.36 -15.50
N LYS A 213 -11.57 -4.00 -15.28
CA LYS A 213 -11.92 -2.90 -14.36
C LYS A 213 -11.43 -3.14 -12.94
N LEU A 214 -11.50 -4.37 -12.45
CA LEU A 214 -10.91 -4.76 -11.17
C LEU A 214 -9.40 -4.49 -11.16
N PHE A 215 -8.69 -4.91 -12.21
CA PHE A 215 -7.26 -4.65 -12.35
C PHE A 215 -6.92 -3.16 -12.32
N GLU A 216 -7.55 -2.34 -13.17
CA GLU A 216 -7.28 -0.90 -13.21
C GLU A 216 -7.58 -0.23 -11.86
N LYS A 217 -8.69 -0.58 -11.19
CA LYS A 217 -9.03 -0.04 -9.86
C LYS A 217 -7.91 -0.31 -8.84
N TYR A 218 -7.43 -1.54 -8.72
CA TYR A 218 -6.42 -1.88 -7.71
C TYR A 218 -5.01 -1.44 -8.10
N LYS A 219 -4.71 -1.37 -9.41
CA LYS A 219 -3.50 -0.73 -9.91
C LYS A 219 -3.44 0.75 -9.52
N ASP A 220 -4.54 1.49 -9.69
CA ASP A 220 -4.66 2.90 -9.28
C ASP A 220 -4.54 3.08 -7.76
N LEU A 221 -4.98 2.09 -6.98
CA LEU A 221 -4.78 2.03 -5.52
C LEU A 221 -3.36 1.59 -5.11
N GLY A 222 -2.49 1.27 -6.07
CA GLY A 222 -1.07 0.98 -5.87
C GLY A 222 -0.68 -0.49 -5.85
N VAL A 223 -1.56 -1.42 -6.23
CA VAL A 223 -1.27 -2.85 -6.36
C VAL A 223 -0.63 -3.14 -7.73
N ILE A 224 0.65 -2.76 -7.87
CA ILE A 224 1.37 -2.74 -9.17
C ILE A 224 2.26 -3.97 -9.44
N TYR A 225 2.29 -4.95 -8.54
CA TYR A 225 3.08 -6.19 -8.67
C TYR A 225 2.32 -7.39 -8.10
N THR A 226 2.74 -8.61 -8.44
CA THR A 226 2.14 -9.86 -7.93
C THR A 226 3.20 -10.92 -7.60
N PRO A 227 3.02 -11.73 -6.53
CA PRO A 227 1.94 -11.63 -5.55
C PRO A 227 2.09 -10.36 -4.70
N PHE A 228 0.98 -9.71 -4.38
CA PHE A 228 0.94 -8.59 -3.45
C PHE A 228 0.12 -9.00 -2.24
N GLU A 229 0.76 -8.99 -1.09
CA GLU A 229 0.27 -9.59 0.15
C GLU A 229 0.00 -8.50 1.19
N ILE A 230 -1.19 -8.54 1.80
CA ILE A 230 -1.56 -7.69 2.94
C ILE A 230 -1.89 -8.63 4.10
N GLU A 231 -1.00 -8.72 5.08
CA GLU A 231 -1.28 -9.35 6.36
C GLU A 231 -1.99 -8.36 7.27
N THR A 232 -3.18 -8.75 7.77
CA THR A 232 -3.88 -7.99 8.79
C THR A 232 -3.76 -8.71 10.12
N LYS A 233 -3.34 -7.98 11.16
CA LYS A 233 -3.41 -8.48 12.54
C LYS A 233 -4.84 -8.26 13.03
N ASN A 234 -5.48 -9.33 13.48
CA ASN A 234 -6.65 -9.23 14.34
C ASN A 234 -6.31 -8.48 15.64
#